data_AF-A0A930SSM1-F1
#
_entry.id   AF-A0A930SSM1-F1
#
_cell.length_a   1.000
_cell.length_b   1.000
_cell.length_c   1.000
_cell.angle_alpha   90.00
_cell.angle_beta   90.00
_cell.angle_gamma   90.00
#
_symmetry.space_group_name_H-M   'P 1'
#
loop_
_entity.id
_entity.type
_entity.pdbx_description
1 polymer ?
#
loop_
_entity_poly.entity_id
_entity_poly.type
_entity_poly.pdbx_seq_one_letter_code
_entity_poly.pdbx_strand_id
1 'polypeptide(L)'
;MLRVLTRYSLVLSLWLLVPAGAVANVLDQAEQQWQQAQAQADIYDRTQAYRDTLKTLEALLQAPAASPRAYLLRAKVYMALAQDLSELGAGAVDFWQYMADQVDPLYNLAQQDLQRALKDADTAVQAEAFYGLAQLCELTESCKSEVIQAYLKQACERHFKPACKE
;
A
#
# COMPACT_ATOMS: atom_id res chain seq x y z
N MET A 1 57.39 -23.18 -19.03
CA MET A 1 57.09 -22.00 -18.20
C MET A 1 55.84 -21.33 -18.78
N LEU A 2 54.84 -21.07 -17.93
CA LEU A 2 53.58 -20.30 -18.13
C LEU A 2 52.57 -20.82 -19.20
N ARG A 3 51.46 -21.50 -18.84
CA ARG A 3 50.16 -21.02 -18.31
C ARG A 3 49.51 -19.90 -19.15
N VAL A 4 48.42 -20.21 -19.87
CA VAL A 4 47.16 -19.43 -19.82
C VAL A 4 45.98 -20.38 -20.16
N LEU A 5 45.24 -20.80 -19.13
CA LEU A 5 43.87 -21.32 -19.24
C LEU A 5 42.98 -20.19 -18.72
N THR A 6 42.42 -19.37 -19.60
CA THR A 6 41.43 -18.36 -19.20
C THR A 6 40.06 -19.01 -19.18
N ARG A 7 39.63 -19.33 -17.96
CA ARG A 7 38.27 -19.74 -17.62
C ARG A 7 37.31 -18.62 -18.00
N TYR A 8 36.38 -18.88 -18.91
CA TYR A 8 35.17 -18.08 -19.01
C TYR A 8 34.28 -18.43 -17.82
N SER A 9 34.25 -17.51 -16.86
CA SER A 9 33.33 -17.54 -15.72
C SER A 9 31.89 -17.55 -16.23
N LEU A 10 31.21 -18.67 -15.98
CA LEU A 10 29.76 -18.70 -15.87
C LEU A 10 29.34 -17.67 -14.82
N VAL A 11 28.81 -16.54 -15.27
CA VAL A 11 28.00 -15.66 -14.42
C VAL A 11 26.69 -16.41 -14.21
N LEU A 12 26.70 -17.32 -13.23
CA LEU A 12 25.49 -17.86 -12.65
C LEU A 12 24.80 -16.67 -11.97
N SER A 13 23.77 -16.14 -12.62
CA SER A 13 22.81 -15.22 -12.02
C SER A 13 22.16 -15.95 -10.87
N LEU A 14 22.76 -15.82 -9.68
CA LEU A 14 22.23 -16.30 -8.42
C LEU A 14 21.02 -15.42 -8.09
N TRP A 15 19.88 -15.72 -8.71
CA TRP A 15 18.59 -15.29 -8.21
C TRP A 15 18.45 -15.95 -6.85
N LEU A 16 18.80 -15.22 -5.80
CA LEU A 16 18.48 -15.56 -4.44
C LEU A 16 16.96 -15.73 -4.39
N LEU A 17 16.52 -17.00 -4.43
CA LEU A 17 15.20 -17.42 -4.03
C LEU A 17 15.02 -16.97 -2.59
N VAL A 18 14.51 -15.76 -2.38
CA VAL A 18 13.97 -15.36 -1.09
C VAL A 18 12.84 -16.36 -0.82
N PRO A 19 12.94 -17.19 0.22
CA PRO A 19 11.92 -18.20 0.48
C PRO A 19 10.59 -17.47 0.70
N ALA A 20 9.50 -17.98 0.12
CA ALA A 20 8.17 -17.38 0.24
C ALA A 20 7.75 -17.11 1.71
N GLY A 21 8.24 -17.92 2.65
CA GLY A 21 8.03 -17.72 4.09
C GLY A 21 8.73 -16.47 4.66
N ALA A 22 9.84 -16.02 4.08
CA ALA A 22 10.47 -14.75 4.48
C ALA A 22 9.65 -13.55 4.01
N VAL A 23 9.04 -13.61 2.82
CA VAL A 23 8.17 -12.54 2.30
C VAL A 23 6.91 -12.38 3.13
N ALA A 24 6.26 -13.50 3.51
CA ALA A 24 5.08 -13.48 4.37
C ALA A 24 5.38 -12.85 5.75
N ASN A 25 6.50 -13.23 6.37
CA ASN A 25 6.92 -12.68 7.66
C ASN A 25 7.18 -11.16 7.61
N VAL A 26 7.83 -10.65 6.56
CA VAL A 26 8.06 -9.20 6.43
C VAL A 26 6.76 -8.44 6.19
N LEU A 27 5.82 -9.02 5.43
CA LEU A 27 4.51 -8.40 5.22
C LEU A 27 3.69 -8.32 6.51
N ASP A 28 3.68 -9.39 7.30
CA ASP A 28 3.00 -9.40 8.60
C ASP A 28 3.64 -8.40 9.58
N GLN A 29 4.96 -8.26 9.56
CA GLN A 29 5.68 -7.25 10.34
C GLN A 29 5.33 -5.82 9.91
N ALA A 30 5.28 -5.55 8.60
CA ALA A 30 4.89 -4.25 8.08
C ALA A 30 3.44 -3.91 8.45
N GLU A 31 2.53 -4.89 8.43
CA GLU A 31 1.16 -4.70 8.86
C GLU A 31 1.07 -4.36 10.34
N GLN A 32 1.81 -5.10 11.18
CA GLN A 32 1.88 -4.82 12.61
C GLN A 32 2.46 -3.42 12.91
N GLN A 33 3.50 -3.01 12.19
CA GLN A 33 4.09 -1.67 12.32
C GLN A 33 3.07 -0.58 11.97
N TRP A 34 2.34 -0.73 10.86
CA TRP A 34 1.29 0.21 10.47
C TRP A 34 0.14 0.27 11.49
N GLN A 35 -0.28 -0.87 12.05
CA GLN A 35 -1.30 -0.91 13.11
C GLN A 35 -0.82 -0.22 14.40
N GLN A 36 0.44 -0.42 14.78
CA GLN A 36 1.05 0.26 15.92
C GLN A 36 1.17 1.76 15.68
N ALA A 37 1.53 2.18 14.47
CA ALA A 37 1.59 3.59 14.08
C ALA A 37 0.23 4.26 14.23
N GLN A 38 -0.86 3.65 13.76
CA GLN A 38 -2.22 4.21 13.92
C GLN A 38 -2.63 4.42 15.38
N ALA A 39 -2.04 3.69 16.33
CA ALA A 39 -2.31 3.85 17.75
C ALA A 39 -1.52 5.00 18.40
N GLN A 40 -0.58 5.64 17.68
CA GLN A 40 0.20 6.75 18.21
C GLN A 40 -0.60 8.05 18.20
N ALA A 41 -0.52 8.81 19.29
CA ALA A 41 -1.23 10.07 19.42
C ALA A 41 -0.61 11.20 18.60
N ASP A 42 0.73 11.25 18.54
CA ASP A 42 1.46 12.31 17.86
C ASP A 42 1.47 12.08 16.33
N ILE A 43 1.03 13.09 15.59
CA ILE A 43 0.90 13.02 14.13
C ILE A 43 2.26 13.00 13.41
N TYR A 44 3.31 13.58 13.98
CA TYR A 44 4.65 13.54 13.39
C TYR A 44 5.27 12.15 13.54
N ASP A 45 5.11 11.54 14.73
CA ASP A 45 5.55 10.16 14.96
C ASP A 45 4.80 9.18 14.04
N ARG A 46 3.47 9.34 13.91
CA ARG A 46 2.65 8.53 12.99
C ARG A 46 3.13 8.63 11.55
N THR A 47 3.25 9.85 11.04
CA THR A 47 3.63 10.08 9.64
C THR A 47 5.02 9.52 9.34
N GLN A 48 5.96 9.63 10.29
CA GLN A 48 7.28 9.02 10.15
C GLN A 48 7.20 7.49 10.13
N ALA A 49 6.43 6.88 11.03
CA ALA A 49 6.25 5.43 11.04
C ALA A 49 5.57 4.91 9.76
N TYR A 50 4.62 5.65 9.18
CA TYR A 50 4.04 5.33 7.88
C TYR A 50 5.10 5.37 6.76
N ARG A 51 5.96 6.39 6.72
CA ARG A 51 7.04 6.48 5.73
C ARG A 51 8.02 5.32 5.84
N ASP A 52 8.35 4.88 7.05
CA ASP A 52 9.23 3.74 7.25
C ASP A 52 8.57 2.40 6.88
N THR A 53 7.26 2.28 7.11
CA THR A 53 6.47 1.14 6.62
C THR A 53 6.44 1.11 5.08
N LEU A 54 6.26 2.27 4.43
CA LEU A 54 6.24 2.38 2.96
C LEU A 54 7.57 1.93 2.34
N LYS A 55 8.71 2.32 2.91
CA LYS A 55 10.03 1.86 2.43
C LYS A 55 10.13 0.33 2.45
N THR A 56 9.64 -0.31 3.51
CA THR A 56 9.62 -1.78 3.63
C THR A 56 8.74 -2.40 2.56
N LEU A 57 7.54 -1.85 2.32
CA LEU A 57 6.60 -2.34 1.31
C LEU A 57 7.11 -2.12 -0.12
N GLU A 58 7.77 -1.00 -0.40
CA GLU A 58 8.39 -0.73 -1.69
C GLU A 58 9.49 -1.73 -2.01
N ALA A 59 10.34 -2.08 -1.03
CA ALA A 59 11.36 -3.10 -1.19
C ALA A 59 10.74 -4.49 -1.46
N LEU A 60 9.64 -4.83 -0.77
CA LEU A 60 8.91 -6.09 -1.01
C LEU A 60 8.29 -6.16 -2.41
N LEU A 61 7.72 -5.06 -2.89
CA LEU A 61 7.03 -5.00 -4.17
C LEU A 61 7.99 -4.96 -5.38
N GLN A 62 9.28 -4.68 -5.16
CA GLN A 62 10.31 -4.85 -6.18
C GLN A 62 10.70 -6.33 -6.40
N ALA A 63 10.29 -7.24 -5.51
CA ALA A 63 10.57 -8.66 -5.67
C ALA A 63 9.66 -9.30 -6.75
N PRO A 64 10.12 -10.34 -7.47
CA PRO A 64 9.34 -11.02 -8.52
C PRO A 64 8.02 -11.66 -8.06
N ALA A 65 7.80 -11.74 -6.74
CA ALA A 65 6.63 -12.35 -6.11
C ALA A 65 5.81 -11.33 -5.30
N ALA A 66 5.65 -10.11 -5.82
CA ALA A 66 4.80 -9.09 -5.22
C ALA A 66 3.38 -9.63 -5.00
N SER A 67 2.95 -9.74 -3.74
CA SER A 67 1.63 -10.28 -3.42
C SER A 67 0.55 -9.20 -3.51
N PRO A 68 -0.69 -9.53 -3.90
CA PRO A 68 -1.81 -8.58 -3.85
C PRO A 68 -2.03 -7.97 -2.46
N ARG A 69 -1.76 -8.73 -1.39
CA ARG A 69 -1.83 -8.24 0.00
C ARG A 69 -0.81 -7.14 0.28
N ALA A 70 0.39 -7.19 -0.32
CA ALA A 70 1.38 -6.13 -0.17
C ALA A 70 0.92 -4.82 -0.84
N TYR A 71 0.28 -4.90 -2.01
CA TYR A 71 -0.34 -3.73 -2.64
C TYR A 71 -1.48 -3.17 -1.79
N LEU A 72 -2.36 -4.03 -1.28
CA LEU A 72 -3.46 -3.61 -0.40
C LEU A 72 -2.94 -2.88 0.84
N LEU A 73 -1.94 -3.44 1.53
CA LEU A 73 -1.36 -2.80 2.70
C LEU A 73 -0.70 -1.47 2.35
N ARG A 74 0.06 -1.39 1.26
CA ARG A 74 0.70 -0.14 0.84
C ARG A 74 -0.33 0.95 0.52
N ALA A 75 -1.44 0.61 -0.12
CA ALA A 75 -2.54 1.54 -0.33
C ALA A 75 -3.11 2.09 0.99
N LYS A 76 -3.35 1.22 1.98
CA LYS A 76 -3.86 1.63 3.29
C LYS A 76 -2.89 2.58 3.99
N VAL A 77 -1.58 2.33 3.91
CA VAL A 77 -0.56 3.21 4.45
C VAL A 77 -0.51 4.55 3.70
N TYR A 78 -0.60 4.56 2.37
CA TYR A 78 -0.67 5.80 1.59
C TYR A 78 -1.90 6.65 1.95
N MET A 79 -3.07 6.02 2.09
CA MET A 79 -4.30 6.72 2.50
C MET A 79 -4.15 7.34 3.89
N ALA A 80 -3.65 6.57 4.87
CA ALA A 80 -3.42 7.07 6.22
C ALA A 80 -2.40 8.22 6.26
N LEU A 81 -1.30 8.09 5.51
CA LEU A 81 -0.29 9.16 5.39
C LEU A 81 -0.88 10.40 4.72
N ALA A 82 -1.69 10.25 3.68
CA ALA A 82 -2.33 11.37 3.01
C ALA A 82 -3.28 12.14 3.95
N GLN A 83 -4.06 11.42 4.75
CA GLN A 83 -4.95 12.02 5.75
C GLN A 83 -4.15 12.82 6.79
N ASP A 84 -3.13 12.23 7.40
CA ASP A 84 -2.29 12.93 8.39
C ASP A 84 -1.56 14.13 7.77
N LEU A 85 -1.08 14.03 6.52
CA LEU A 85 -0.47 15.17 5.82
C LEU A 85 -1.50 16.25 5.50
N SER A 86 -2.74 15.89 5.20
CA SER A 86 -3.82 16.88 4.99
C SER A 86 -4.09 17.69 6.26
N GLU A 87 -4.09 17.03 7.42
CA GLU A 87 -4.21 17.69 8.73
C GLU A 87 -3.02 18.62 9.01
N LEU A 88 -1.78 18.16 8.79
CA LEU A 88 -0.59 18.99 8.94
C LEU A 88 -0.56 20.16 7.95
N GLY A 89 -1.04 19.94 6.73
CA GLY A 89 -1.10 20.91 5.64
C GLY A 89 -2.07 22.05 5.89
N ALA A 90 -3.05 21.89 6.78
CA ALA A 90 -4.04 22.92 7.10
C ALA A 90 -3.41 24.24 7.59
N GLY A 91 -2.19 24.19 8.14
CA GLY A 91 -1.41 25.36 8.56
C GLY A 91 -0.41 25.88 7.52
N ALA A 92 -0.34 25.29 6.32
CA ALA A 92 0.61 25.69 5.28
C ALA A 92 0.27 27.08 4.71
N VAL A 93 1.32 27.83 4.35
CA VAL A 93 1.18 29.16 3.72
C VAL A 93 0.42 29.08 2.40
N ASP A 94 0.69 28.04 1.61
CA ASP A 94 -0.06 27.71 0.41
C ASP A 94 -0.63 26.29 0.56
N PHE A 95 -1.85 26.23 1.10
CA PHE A 95 -2.57 24.98 1.33
C PHE A 95 -2.76 24.18 0.03
N TRP A 96 -3.15 24.84 -1.06
CA TRP A 96 -3.45 24.15 -2.31
C TRP A 96 -2.20 23.56 -2.96
N GLN A 97 -1.09 24.31 -2.95
CA GLN A 97 0.18 23.79 -3.42
C GLN A 97 0.67 22.62 -2.55
N TYR A 98 0.50 22.72 -1.23
CA TYR A 98 0.84 21.62 -0.31
C TYR A 98 0.03 20.35 -0.62
N MET A 99 -1.28 20.47 -0.81
CA MET A 99 -2.15 19.34 -1.17
C MET A 99 -1.69 18.69 -2.48
N ALA A 100 -1.44 19.50 -3.50
CA ALA A 100 -1.00 19.03 -4.81
C ALA A 100 0.38 18.32 -4.76
N ASP A 101 1.31 18.80 -3.94
CA ASP A 101 2.67 18.26 -3.87
C ASP A 101 2.82 17.06 -2.92
N GLN A 102 2.05 17.04 -1.82
CA GLN A 102 2.27 16.10 -0.72
C GLN A 102 1.14 15.09 -0.54
N VAL A 103 -0.10 15.46 -0.85
CA VAL A 103 -1.29 14.65 -0.52
C VAL A 103 -1.84 13.94 -1.75
N ASP A 104 -2.18 14.69 -2.80
CA ASP A 104 -2.79 14.15 -4.02
C ASP A 104 -1.97 13.02 -4.67
N PRO A 105 -0.63 13.07 -4.72
CA PRO A 105 0.17 11.97 -5.24
C PRO A 105 -0.03 10.66 -4.45
N LEU A 106 -0.24 10.75 -3.13
CA LEU A 106 -0.43 9.58 -2.27
C LEU A 106 -1.79 8.94 -2.50
N TYR A 107 -2.86 9.74 -2.65
CA TYR A 107 -4.18 9.22 -3.01
C TYR A 107 -4.17 8.53 -4.39
N ASN A 108 -3.47 9.11 -5.36
CA ASN A 108 -3.29 8.50 -6.67
C ASN A 108 -2.54 7.15 -6.59
N LEU A 109 -1.48 7.07 -5.78
CA LEU A 109 -0.73 5.83 -5.57
C LEU A 109 -1.59 4.79 -4.84
N ALA A 110 -2.36 5.19 -3.82
CA ALA A 110 -3.29 4.31 -3.14
C ALA A 110 -4.33 3.72 -4.10
N GLN A 111 -4.91 4.53 -4.99
CA GLN A 111 -5.85 4.06 -6.01
C GLN A 111 -5.23 3.00 -6.92
N GLN A 112 -4.01 3.26 -7.42
CA GLN A 112 -3.29 2.33 -8.29
C GLN A 112 -3.01 1.01 -7.57
N ASP A 113 -2.63 1.06 -6.30
CA ASP A 113 -2.34 -0.12 -5.50
C ASP A 113 -3.61 -0.92 -5.16
N LEU A 114 -4.72 -0.26 -4.84
CA LEU A 114 -6.02 -0.93 -4.66
C LEU A 114 -6.44 -1.64 -5.95
N GLN A 115 -6.28 -1.00 -7.11
CA GLN A 115 -6.57 -1.62 -8.40
C GLN A 115 -5.64 -2.80 -8.71
N ARG A 116 -4.38 -2.75 -8.29
CA ARG A 116 -3.44 -3.90 -8.41
C ARG A 116 -3.81 -5.02 -7.45
N ALA A 117 -4.18 -4.70 -6.21
CA ALA A 117 -4.63 -5.67 -5.22
C ALA A 117 -5.91 -6.42 -5.65
N LEU A 118 -6.71 -5.85 -6.56
CA LEU A 118 -7.85 -6.56 -7.16
C LEU A 118 -7.44 -7.61 -8.20
N LYS A 119 -6.25 -7.49 -8.81
CA LYS A 119 -5.77 -8.43 -9.84
C LYS A 119 -5.18 -9.66 -9.16
N ASP A 120 -5.66 -10.84 -9.56
CA ASP A 120 -5.12 -12.15 -9.15
C ASP A 120 -5.09 -12.40 -7.62
N ALA A 121 -5.96 -11.73 -6.88
CA ALA A 121 -6.06 -11.86 -5.42
C ALA A 121 -7.16 -12.81 -4.98
N ASP A 122 -7.02 -13.35 -3.78
CA ASP A 122 -8.11 -14.08 -3.13
C ASP A 122 -9.31 -13.18 -2.80
N THR A 123 -10.44 -13.82 -2.51
CA THR A 123 -11.70 -13.14 -2.23
C THR A 123 -11.60 -12.14 -1.07
N ALA A 124 -10.79 -12.43 -0.04
CA ALA A 124 -10.68 -11.57 1.14
C ALA A 124 -9.93 -10.27 0.80
N VAL A 125 -8.80 -10.39 0.11
CA VAL A 125 -8.03 -9.22 -0.37
C VAL A 125 -8.86 -8.39 -1.35
N GLN A 126 -9.62 -9.02 -2.25
CA GLN A 126 -10.51 -8.28 -3.15
C GLN A 126 -11.59 -7.50 -2.39
N ALA A 127 -12.19 -8.13 -1.37
CA ALA A 127 -13.25 -7.50 -0.59
C ALA A 127 -12.75 -6.24 0.12
N GLU A 128 -11.59 -6.33 0.75
CA GLU A 128 -10.96 -5.20 1.44
C GLU A 128 -10.48 -4.13 0.45
N ALA A 129 -9.97 -4.51 -0.73
CA ALA A 129 -9.58 -3.56 -1.77
C ALA A 129 -10.79 -2.76 -2.33
N PHE A 130 -11.94 -3.41 -2.54
CA PHE A 130 -13.17 -2.70 -2.90
C PHE A 130 -13.61 -1.73 -1.81
N TYR A 131 -13.54 -2.14 -0.55
CA TYR A 131 -13.84 -1.24 0.56
C TYR A 131 -12.89 -0.05 0.61
N GLY A 132 -11.59 -0.27 0.40
CA GLY A 132 -10.58 0.79 0.30
C GLY A 132 -10.85 1.76 -0.84
N LEU A 133 -11.34 1.30 -2.00
CA LEU A 133 -11.73 2.17 -3.11
C LEU A 133 -12.93 3.06 -2.73
N ALA A 134 -13.92 2.51 -2.03
CA ALA A 134 -15.04 3.31 -1.50
C ALA A 134 -14.54 4.37 -0.50
N GLN A 135 -13.67 3.99 0.45
CA GLN A 135 -13.10 4.94 1.41
C GLN A 135 -12.29 6.04 0.70
N LEU A 136 -11.47 5.68 -0.28
CA LEU A 136 -10.69 6.65 -1.05
C LEU A 136 -11.58 7.65 -1.80
N CYS A 137 -12.67 7.17 -2.41
CA CYS A 137 -13.68 8.01 -3.04
C CYS A 137 -14.33 8.98 -2.06
N GLU A 138 -14.62 8.54 -0.83
CA GLU A 138 -15.18 9.40 0.24
C GLU A 138 -14.16 10.45 0.69
N LEU A 139 -12.90 10.06 0.92
CA LEU A 139 -11.83 10.96 1.39
C LEU A 139 -11.45 12.04 0.39
N THR A 140 -11.55 11.74 -0.91
CA THR A 140 -11.14 12.64 -1.99
C THR A 140 -12.32 13.37 -2.64
N GLU A 141 -13.55 13.05 -2.23
CA GLU A 141 -14.79 13.53 -2.87
C GLU A 141 -14.81 13.35 -4.41
N SER A 142 -14.04 12.38 -4.93
CA SER A 142 -13.75 12.24 -6.36
C SER A 142 -14.79 11.40 -7.12
N CYS A 143 -15.63 10.66 -6.39
CA CYS A 143 -16.56 9.70 -6.98
C CYS A 143 -18.02 10.08 -6.71
N LYS A 144 -18.89 9.71 -7.66
CA LYS A 144 -20.34 9.77 -7.45
C LYS A 144 -20.77 8.77 -6.39
N SER A 145 -21.87 9.06 -5.69
CA SER A 145 -22.46 8.17 -4.69
C SER A 145 -22.75 6.77 -5.24
N GLU A 146 -23.23 6.66 -6.49
CA GLU A 146 -23.50 5.33 -7.10
C GLU A 146 -22.25 4.46 -7.21
N VAL A 147 -21.08 5.07 -7.44
CA VAL A 147 -19.79 4.36 -7.54
C VAL A 147 -19.34 3.88 -6.17
N ILE A 148 -19.47 4.73 -5.14
CA ILE A 148 -19.16 4.37 -3.75
C ILE A 148 -20.04 3.18 -3.32
N GLN A 149 -21.35 3.25 -3.58
CA GLN A 149 -22.28 2.16 -3.26
C GLN A 149 -21.96 0.87 -4.03
N ALA A 150 -21.54 0.97 -5.29
CA ALA A 150 -21.11 -0.20 -6.07
C ALA A 150 -19.88 -0.88 -5.44
N TYR A 151 -18.88 -0.10 -5.00
CA TYR A 151 -17.71 -0.64 -4.31
C TYR A 151 -18.06 -1.27 -2.95
N LEU A 152 -18.87 -0.61 -2.13
CA LEU A 152 -19.34 -1.17 -0.86
C LEU A 152 -20.12 -2.47 -1.07
N LYS A 153 -20.99 -2.53 -2.08
CA LYS A 153 -21.70 -3.74 -2.46
C LYS A 153 -20.75 -4.88 -2.83
N GLN A 154 -19.75 -4.62 -3.69
CA GLN A 154 -18.77 -5.64 -4.09
C GLN A 154 -17.96 -6.17 -2.90
N ALA A 155 -17.62 -5.31 -1.94
CA ALA A 155 -16.95 -5.71 -0.70
C ALA A 155 -17.87 -6.54 0.21
N CYS A 156 -19.14 -6.14 0.35
CA CYS A 156 -20.11 -6.86 1.17
C CYS A 156 -20.48 -8.25 0.60
N GLU A 157 -20.66 -8.36 -0.72
CA GLU A 157 -20.89 -9.64 -1.42
C GLU A 157 -19.73 -10.62 -1.23
N ARG A 158 -18.53 -10.11 -0.94
CA ARG A 158 -17.33 -10.89 -0.59
C ARG A 158 -17.13 -11.03 0.93
N HIS A 159 -18.19 -10.83 1.70
CA HIS A 159 -18.25 -11.02 3.15
C HIS A 159 -17.36 -10.09 3.98
N PHE A 160 -16.95 -8.94 3.44
CA PHE A 160 -16.26 -7.92 4.22
C PHE A 160 -17.25 -7.13 5.07
N LYS A 161 -17.43 -7.56 6.33
CA LYS A 161 -18.41 -7.02 7.27
C LYS A 161 -18.42 -5.48 7.36
N PRO A 162 -17.28 -4.77 7.40
CA PRO A 162 -17.29 -3.30 7.46
C PRO A 162 -18.01 -2.62 6.28
N ALA A 163 -18.14 -3.30 5.13
CA ALA A 163 -18.85 -2.80 3.96
C ALA A 163 -20.35 -3.14 3.96
N CYS A 164 -20.78 -4.11 4.76
CA CYS A 164 -22.17 -4.49 4.90
C CYS A 164 -22.86 -3.58 5.91
N LYS A 165 -23.21 -2.36 5.48
CA LYS A 165 -24.18 -1.54 6.21
C LYS A 165 -25.57 -2.12 5.95
N GLU A 166 -26.29 -2.48 7.01
CA GLU A 166 -27.71 -2.84 6.98
C GLU A 166 -28.58 -1.64 6.56
#